data_AF-A0A6G9QP65-F1
#
_entry.id   AF-A0A6G9QP65-F1
#
_cell.length_a   1.000
_cell.length_b   1.000
_cell.length_c   1.000
_cell.angle_alpha   90.00
_cell.angle_beta   90.00
_cell.angle_gamma   90.00
#
_symmetry.space_group_name_H-M   'P 1'
#
loop_
_entity.id
_entity.type
_entity.pdbx_description
1 polymer ?
#
loop_
_entity_poly.entity_id
_entity_poly.type
_entity_poly.pdbx_seq_one_letter_code
_entity_poly.pdbx_strand_id
1 'polypeptide(L)'
;MKKLTLRHIMLTLALGFFANTATADSTSLLDQTHAAKGVKCASCHGKAETREPVTMMKCVKCHNTEKLAKQTKDFKPTNPHDNRHFGTETDCANCHKVHEKSENYCSGCHVRFDFVVP
;
A
#
# COMPACT_ATOMS: atom_id res chain seq x y z
N MET A 1 -32.37 37.92 36.34
CA MET A 1 -32.01 38.07 34.91
C MET A 1 -30.53 38.44 34.83
N LYS A 2 -29.63 37.45 34.76
CA LYS A 2 -28.17 37.69 34.70
C LYS A 2 -27.85 38.21 33.30
N LYS A 3 -27.36 39.45 33.21
CA LYS A 3 -26.90 40.08 31.97
C LYS A 3 -25.69 39.28 31.46
N LEU A 4 -25.95 38.36 30.53
CA LEU A 4 -24.90 37.65 29.80
C LEU A 4 -24.20 38.72 28.96
N THR A 5 -23.05 39.19 29.44
CA THR A 5 -22.33 40.29 28.81
C THR A 5 -21.84 39.84 27.43
N LEU A 6 -21.96 40.74 26.44
CA LEU A 6 -21.59 40.53 25.03
C LEU A 6 -20.19 39.91 24.82
N ARG A 7 -19.31 40.07 25.83
CA ARG A 7 -17.99 39.45 25.93
C ARG A 7 -18.02 37.91 25.99
N HIS A 8 -19.07 37.30 26.54
CA HIS A 8 -19.24 35.85 26.63
C HIS A 8 -19.78 35.22 25.33
N ILE A 9 -20.47 36.02 24.49
CA ILE A 9 -20.95 35.58 23.16
C ILE A 9 -19.81 35.64 22.14
N MET A 10 -18.89 36.60 22.28
CA MET A 10 -17.69 36.71 21.44
C MET A 10 -16.63 35.64 21.77
N LEU A 11 -16.58 35.13 23.02
CA LEU A 11 -15.60 34.12 23.41
C LEU A 11 -16.01 32.69 23.01
N THR A 12 -17.31 32.41 22.85
CA THR A 12 -17.81 31.11 22.40
C THR A 12 -17.78 30.94 20.88
N LEU A 13 -17.79 32.03 20.12
CA LEU A 13 -17.72 31.98 18.65
C LEU A 13 -16.30 31.71 18.12
N ALA A 14 -15.26 31.99 18.93
CA ALA A 14 -13.86 31.76 18.54
C ALA A 14 -13.39 30.30 18.70
N LEU A 15 -14.15 29.44 19.42
CA LEU A 15 -13.77 28.04 19.68
C LEU A 15 -14.34 27.04 18.66
N GLY A 16 -15.17 27.47 17.70
CA GLY A 16 -15.86 26.57 16.77
C GLY A 16 -15.13 26.26 15.46
N PHE A 17 -13.97 26.86 15.18
CA PHE A 17 -13.37 26.86 13.84
C PHE A 17 -12.14 25.95 13.65
N PHE A 18 -11.77 25.13 14.63
CA PHE A 18 -10.80 24.04 14.43
C PHE A 18 -11.52 22.73 14.15
N ALA A 19 -12.36 22.69 13.12
CA ALA A 19 -12.75 21.43 12.51
C ALA A 19 -11.51 20.86 11.80
N ASN A 20 -10.86 19.91 12.46
CA ASN A 20 -9.78 19.09 11.93
C ASN A 20 -10.04 18.69 10.48
N THR A 21 -9.31 19.26 9.53
CA THR A 21 -9.10 18.64 8.22
C THR A 21 -8.11 17.49 8.43
N ALA A 22 -8.59 16.37 8.96
CA ALA A 22 -7.86 15.12 8.90
C ALA A 22 -7.83 14.72 7.43
N THR A 23 -6.75 15.06 6.73
CA THR A 23 -6.44 14.45 5.43
C THR A 23 -6.12 12.99 5.73
N ALA A 24 -7.08 12.10 5.46
CA ALA A 24 -6.80 10.67 5.46
C ALA A 24 -5.72 10.44 4.39
N ASP A 25 -4.53 9.99 4.82
CA ASP A 25 -3.48 9.53 3.92
C ASP A 25 -3.98 8.23 3.27
N SER A 26 -4.71 8.35 2.17
CA SER A 26 -5.27 7.22 1.44
C SER A 26 -4.14 6.57 0.64
N THR A 27 -3.25 5.83 1.32
CA THR A 27 -2.37 4.91 0.61
C THR A 27 -3.25 3.94 -0.16
N SER A 28 -3.25 4.04 -1.49
CA SER A 28 -4.01 3.14 -2.35
C SER A 28 -3.51 1.72 -2.12
N LEU A 29 -4.44 0.79 -1.84
CA LEU A 29 -4.12 -0.62 -1.81
C LEU A 29 -3.75 -1.10 -3.23
N LEU A 30 -3.02 -2.20 -3.31
CA LEU A 30 -2.53 -2.69 -4.59
C LEU A 30 -3.66 -3.21 -5.49
N ASP A 31 -4.76 -3.71 -4.93
CA ASP A 31 -5.97 -4.06 -5.69
C ASP A 31 -6.60 -2.85 -6.39
N GLN A 32 -6.67 -1.71 -5.70
CA GLN A 32 -7.16 -0.45 -6.25
C GLN A 32 -6.24 0.05 -7.36
N THR A 33 -4.93 -0.09 -7.21
CA THR A 33 -3.94 0.24 -8.26
C THR A 33 -4.18 -0.60 -9.53
N HIS A 34 -4.42 -1.91 -9.39
CA HIS A 34 -4.75 -2.78 -10.52
C HIS A 34 -6.12 -2.47 -11.12
N ALA A 35 -7.14 -2.25 -10.28
CA ALA A 35 -8.49 -1.91 -10.72
C ALA A 35 -8.53 -0.59 -11.50
N ALA A 36 -7.77 0.41 -11.06
CA ALA A 36 -7.62 1.70 -11.76
C ALA A 36 -6.96 1.55 -13.14
N LYS A 37 -6.22 0.45 -13.38
CA LYS A 37 -5.67 0.08 -14.69
C LYS A 37 -6.59 -0.85 -15.49
N GLY A 38 -7.82 -1.06 -15.04
CA GLY A 38 -8.83 -1.88 -15.72
C GLY A 38 -8.69 -3.39 -15.48
N VAL A 39 -7.85 -3.82 -14.54
CA VAL A 39 -7.72 -5.23 -14.17
C VAL A 39 -8.94 -5.65 -13.35
N LYS A 40 -9.65 -6.68 -13.84
CA LYS A 40 -10.84 -7.21 -13.17
C LYS A 40 -10.44 -8.23 -12.10
N CYS A 41 -11.27 -8.40 -11.06
CA CYS A 41 -11.06 -9.42 -10.02
C CYS A 41 -10.82 -10.82 -10.60
N ALA A 42 -11.52 -11.15 -11.70
CA ALA A 42 -11.42 -12.43 -12.40
C ALA A 42 -10.05 -12.68 -13.03
N SER A 43 -9.23 -11.65 -13.28
CA SER A 43 -7.85 -11.81 -13.77
C SER A 43 -6.98 -12.55 -12.76
N CYS A 44 -7.21 -12.32 -11.46
CA CYS A 44 -6.51 -13.03 -10.38
C CYS A 44 -7.30 -14.28 -9.95
N HIS A 45 -8.56 -14.12 -9.53
CA HIS A 45 -9.34 -15.19 -8.89
C HIS A 45 -10.12 -16.10 -9.85
N GLY A 46 -10.16 -15.78 -11.15
CA GLY A 46 -10.97 -16.53 -12.11
C GLY A 46 -12.48 -16.37 -11.85
N LYS A 47 -13.23 -17.46 -12.04
CA LYS A 47 -14.69 -17.50 -11.88
C LYS A 47 -15.15 -18.10 -10.54
N ALA A 48 -14.23 -18.32 -9.60
CA ALA A 48 -14.58 -18.94 -8.33
C ALA A 48 -15.56 -18.05 -7.54
N GLU A 49 -16.57 -18.67 -6.94
CA GLU A 49 -17.55 -17.98 -6.09
C GLU A 49 -16.89 -17.45 -4.82
N THR A 50 -16.06 -18.27 -4.19
CA THR A 50 -15.18 -17.87 -3.07
C THR A 50 -13.81 -17.48 -3.60
N ARG A 51 -13.30 -16.32 -3.16
CA ARG A 51 -11.98 -15.82 -3.54
C ARG A 51 -10.95 -16.21 -2.50
N GLU A 52 -10.08 -17.13 -2.87
CA GLU A 52 -8.94 -17.55 -2.07
C GLU A 52 -7.66 -16.77 -2.46
N PRO A 53 -6.62 -16.78 -1.59
CA PRO A 53 -5.29 -16.32 -1.96
C PRO A 53 -4.80 -16.96 -3.24
N VAL A 54 -4.18 -16.17 -4.12
CA VAL A 54 -3.64 -16.64 -5.39
C VAL A 54 -2.15 -16.88 -5.27
N THR A 55 -1.63 -17.84 -6.04
CA THR A 55 -0.19 -18.07 -6.14
C THR A 55 0.48 -16.98 -6.97
N MET A 56 1.80 -16.81 -6.76
CA MET A 56 2.69 -15.94 -7.54
C MET A 56 2.51 -16.09 -9.07
N MET A 57 2.08 -17.28 -9.53
CA MET A 57 1.79 -17.53 -10.95
C MET A 57 0.78 -16.55 -11.56
N LYS A 58 -0.13 -15.97 -10.77
CA LYS A 58 -1.06 -14.95 -11.28
C LYS A 58 -0.37 -13.61 -11.55
N CYS A 59 0.62 -13.26 -10.73
CA CYS A 59 1.42 -12.05 -10.88
C CYS A 59 2.29 -12.14 -12.14
N VAL A 60 3.02 -13.26 -12.28
CA VAL A 60 4.04 -13.41 -13.35
C VAL A 60 3.46 -13.56 -14.76
N LYS A 61 2.15 -13.83 -14.89
CA LYS A 61 1.44 -13.76 -16.18
C LYS A 61 1.51 -12.37 -16.81
N CYS A 62 1.65 -11.32 -16.00
CA CYS A 62 1.76 -9.94 -16.46
C CYS A 62 3.10 -9.29 -16.07
N HIS A 63 3.71 -9.71 -14.97
CA HIS A 63 4.93 -9.16 -14.41
C HIS A 63 6.09 -10.16 -14.48
N ASN A 64 6.88 -10.12 -15.55
CA ASN A 64 8.06 -10.98 -15.68
C ASN A 64 9.14 -10.64 -14.64
N THR A 65 9.62 -11.65 -13.91
CA THR A 65 10.55 -11.52 -12.78
C THR A 65 11.89 -10.93 -13.21
N GLU A 66 12.50 -11.44 -14.28
CA GLU A 66 13.75 -10.90 -14.81
C GLU A 66 13.62 -9.44 -15.27
N LYS A 67 12.49 -9.08 -15.88
CA LYS A 67 12.23 -7.71 -16.31
C LYS A 67 12.11 -6.77 -15.10
N LEU A 68 11.41 -7.20 -14.06
CA LEU A 68 11.32 -6.45 -12.80
C LEU A 68 12.71 -6.26 -12.17
N ALA A 69 13.48 -7.34 -12.05
CA ALA A 69 14.86 -7.29 -11.57
C ALA A 69 15.71 -6.27 -12.33
N LYS A 70 15.64 -6.27 -13.67
CA LYS A 70 16.33 -5.29 -14.52
C LYS A 70 15.84 -3.86 -14.28
N GLN A 71 14.54 -3.66 -14.08
CA GLN A 71 13.95 -2.34 -13.84
C GLN A 71 14.32 -1.78 -12.46
N THR A 72 14.52 -2.65 -11.45
CA THR A 72 14.88 -2.24 -10.09
C THR A 72 16.36 -2.44 -9.77
N LYS A 73 17.22 -2.64 -10.78
CA LYS A 73 18.67 -2.90 -10.60
C LYS A 73 19.41 -1.82 -9.79
N ASP A 74 18.93 -0.58 -9.86
CA ASP A 74 19.57 0.58 -9.23
C ASP A 74 18.99 0.89 -7.83
N PHE A 75 17.99 0.13 -7.37
CA PHE A 75 17.44 0.29 -6.02
C PHE A 75 18.52 0.06 -4.95
N LYS A 76 18.43 0.85 -3.89
CA LYS A 76 19.35 0.82 -2.75
C LYS A 76 18.60 0.41 -1.48
N PRO A 77 19.27 -0.30 -0.56
CA PRO A 77 20.68 -0.69 -0.57
C PRO A 77 21.00 -1.90 -1.47
N THR A 78 19.99 -2.62 -1.93
CA THR A 78 20.11 -3.73 -2.89
C THR A 78 18.88 -3.75 -3.80
N ASN A 79 18.95 -4.50 -4.88
CA ASN A 79 17.79 -4.81 -5.72
C ASN A 79 16.81 -5.73 -4.95
N PRO A 80 15.57 -5.31 -4.64
CA PRO A 80 14.61 -6.15 -3.92
C PRO A 80 14.08 -7.31 -4.77
N HIS A 81 14.07 -7.16 -6.10
CA HIS A 81 13.60 -8.18 -7.05
C HIS A 81 14.72 -9.05 -7.62
N ASP A 82 15.93 -8.93 -7.08
CA ASP A 82 17.06 -9.83 -7.35
C ASP A 82 17.90 -9.91 -6.08
N ASN A 83 17.42 -10.71 -5.12
CA ASN A 83 18.02 -10.81 -3.79
C ASN A 83 18.83 -12.10 -3.62
N ARG A 84 19.71 -12.11 -2.62
CA ARG A 84 20.63 -13.23 -2.38
C ARG A 84 19.96 -14.53 -1.93
N HIS A 85 18.71 -14.51 -1.47
CA HIS A 85 18.05 -15.70 -0.94
C HIS A 85 17.31 -16.48 -2.01
N PHE A 86 16.64 -15.77 -2.93
CA PHE A 86 15.74 -16.39 -3.91
C PHE A 86 15.95 -15.88 -5.34
N GLY A 87 16.97 -15.05 -5.59
CA GLY A 87 17.19 -14.40 -6.88
C GLY A 87 15.97 -13.59 -7.29
N THR A 88 15.45 -13.88 -8.48
CA THR A 88 14.27 -13.23 -9.07
C THR A 88 12.94 -13.88 -8.70
N GLU A 89 12.94 -15.01 -7.98
CA GLU A 89 11.78 -15.88 -7.79
C GLU A 89 11.25 -15.85 -6.34
N THR A 90 11.40 -14.72 -5.64
CA THR A 90 10.75 -14.53 -4.33
C THR A 90 9.24 -14.41 -4.52
N ASP A 91 8.44 -15.13 -3.72
CA ASP A 91 6.99 -15.00 -3.79
C ASP A 91 6.56 -13.55 -3.59
N CYS A 92 5.83 -13.01 -4.58
CA CYS A 92 5.34 -11.63 -4.58
C CYS A 92 4.54 -11.30 -3.32
N ALA A 93 3.75 -12.25 -2.81
CA ALA A 93 2.85 -12.04 -1.68
C ALA A 93 3.58 -11.86 -0.33
N ASN A 94 4.87 -12.15 -0.26
CA ASN A 94 5.67 -11.88 0.93
C ASN A 94 5.78 -10.38 1.20
N CYS A 95 5.78 -9.54 0.16
CA CYS A 95 5.86 -8.09 0.29
C CYS A 95 4.58 -7.39 -0.19
N HIS A 96 4.11 -7.76 -1.39
CA HIS A 96 3.00 -7.10 -2.07
C HIS A 96 1.67 -7.66 -1.61
N LYS A 97 1.03 -6.97 -0.66
CA LYS A 97 -0.29 -7.34 -0.18
C LYS A 97 -1.35 -6.69 -1.06
N VAL A 98 -2.24 -7.53 -1.61
CA VAL A 98 -3.18 -7.07 -2.63
C VAL A 98 -4.37 -6.33 -2.02
N HIS A 99 -4.96 -6.90 -0.96
CA HIS A 99 -6.18 -6.39 -0.31
C HIS A 99 -5.92 -5.76 1.06
N GLU A 100 -4.67 -5.43 1.37
CA GLU A 100 -4.24 -4.76 2.59
C GLU A 100 -2.91 -4.04 2.33
N LYS A 101 -2.36 -3.35 3.34
CA LYS A 101 -1.13 -2.58 3.18
C LYS A 101 0.06 -3.50 2.92
N SER A 102 0.81 -3.25 1.84
CA SER A 102 2.06 -3.94 1.55
C SER A 102 3.12 -3.73 2.63
N GLU A 103 3.99 -4.73 2.78
CA GLU A 103 5.02 -4.77 3.82
C GLU A 103 6.41 -5.04 3.24
N ASN A 104 7.43 -4.51 3.90
CA ASN A 104 8.82 -4.80 3.53
C ASN A 104 9.28 -6.08 4.24
N TYR A 105 9.11 -7.23 3.59
CA TYR A 105 9.55 -8.53 4.12
C TYR A 105 11.04 -8.56 4.51
N CYS A 106 11.90 -7.82 3.78
CA CYS A 106 13.32 -7.78 4.06
C CYS A 106 13.61 -7.19 5.45
N SER A 107 12.77 -6.27 5.93
CA SER A 107 12.99 -5.54 7.19
C SER A 107 12.94 -6.44 8.42
N GLY A 108 12.32 -7.63 8.34
CA GLY A 108 12.30 -8.61 9.42
C GLY A 108 13.69 -9.11 9.84
N CYS A 109 14.63 -9.17 8.89
CA CYS A 109 16.02 -9.56 9.14
C CYS A 109 17.00 -8.40 8.87
N HIS A 110 16.71 -7.58 7.87
CA HIS A 110 17.51 -6.42 7.46
C HIS A 110 16.87 -5.14 7.96
N VAL A 111 16.88 -4.92 9.28
CA VAL A 111 16.18 -3.81 9.96
C VAL A 111 16.51 -2.39 9.48
N ARG A 112 17.58 -2.22 8.69
CA ARG A 112 17.98 -0.93 8.08
C ARG A 112 17.48 -0.75 6.65
N PHE A 113 16.87 -1.78 6.07
CA PHE A 113 16.32 -1.69 4.72
C PHE A 113 14.96 -1.03 4.83
N ASP A 114 14.86 0.18 4.29
CA ASP A 114 13.64 0.99 4.30
C ASP A 114 13.02 1.02 2.90
N PHE A 115 12.66 -0.16 2.39
CA PHE A 115 11.99 -0.26 1.10
C PHE A 115 10.52 0.12 1.24
N VAL A 116 10.07 1.02 0.37
CA VAL A 116 8.65 1.30 0.17
C VAL A 116 8.09 0.29 -0.80
N VAL A 117 7.15 -0.53 -0.33
CA VAL A 117 6.50 -1.56 -1.14
C VAL A 117 5.12 -1.05 -1.58
N PRO A 118 4.83 -1.03 -2.89
CA PRO A 118 3.52 -0.66 -3.41
C PRO A 118 2.44 -1.72 -3.16
#